data_AF-A0A2V9KBH1-F1
#
_entry.id   AF-A0A2V9KBH1-F1
#
_cell.length_a   1.000
_cell.length_b   1.000
_cell.length_c   1.000
_cell.angle_alpha   90.00
_cell.angle_beta   90.00
_cell.angle_gamma   90.00
#
_symmetry.space_group_name_H-M   'P 1'
#
loop_
_entity.id
_entity.type
_entity.pdbx_description
1 polymer ?
#
loop_
_entity_poly.entity_id
_entity_poly.type
_entity_poly.pdbx_seq_one_letter_code
_entity_poly.pdbx_strand_id
1 'polypeptide(L)'
;MSKAWFFLSYQLQSVREFVPLTTVTPTAEEKLGRFSTPIVDPLNGRPFPDRTIPPNRLDPVALRLLEFWPAPNTTGALNFTSPDSLQPFDNPQVIARFDLIRSSRSKWSLRTVWDSSPYTSTHVFSRFSTVEPLRSYGQSVANTRTLGRSLVNVASLHWFRRPYVAGPSNPKPEAAQGLGIAELLQSEVDRSGVPTFEVQGYATIGDSSLLGPVNVGNWQVKDDISFARNQHSVKLGAEFRQHYNFYGLQRRSRFQFFDRYSGNAFSDFLLGYPAVTTLGGEDMRGSFHQNSTYFYLVDEWRWSPRWVLSAGLRYELRLPWREKRGFMANFDPRSGRLVPPLQDLTLGPGDSGRFLGDFPLVEWRWRDGLLPRLGIAYRARENTVVRASYGMYSNELDLNMVQDLGRNPRPGAERAIFQARLDYPTLLLSTPF
;
A
#
# COMPACT_ATOMS: atom_id res chain seq x y z
N MET A 1 18.78 -44.47 14.73
CA MET A 1 18.47 -43.42 15.73
C MET A 1 17.94 -42.20 15.01
N SER A 2 16.82 -41.63 15.48
CA SER A 2 16.36 -40.33 15.01
C SER A 2 17.27 -39.23 15.55
N LYS A 3 17.49 -38.16 14.76
CA LYS A 3 18.26 -36.98 15.19
C LYS A 3 17.41 -35.74 14.94
N ALA A 4 17.36 -34.83 15.91
CA ALA A 4 16.66 -33.57 15.79
C ALA A 4 17.64 -32.41 15.96
N TRP A 5 17.38 -31.33 15.24
CA TRP A 5 18.12 -30.07 15.32
C TRP A 5 17.12 -28.94 15.45
N PHE A 6 17.43 -27.97 16.28
CA PHE A 6 16.68 -26.73 16.37
C PHE A 6 17.62 -25.55 16.18
N PHE A 7 17.07 -24.47 15.64
CA PHE A 7 17.76 -23.20 15.48
C PHE A 7 16.77 -22.10 15.80
N LEU A 8 17.19 -21.16 16.64
CA LEU A 8 16.44 -19.96 16.96
C LEU A 8 17.35 -18.76 16.69
N SER A 9 16.84 -17.78 15.98
CA SER A 9 17.50 -16.51 15.74
C SER A 9 16.55 -15.38 16.06
N TYR A 10 17.07 -14.40 16.79
CA TYR A 10 16.45 -13.10 17.01
C TYR A 10 17.38 -12.05 16.40
N GLN A 11 16.79 -11.15 15.61
CA GLN A 11 17.47 -9.98 15.08
C GLN A 11 16.66 -8.74 15.47
N LEU A 12 17.35 -7.71 15.94
CA LEU A 12 16.78 -6.38 16.15
C LEU A 12 17.54 -5.41 15.26
N GLN A 13 16.84 -4.74 14.36
CA GLN A 13 17.35 -3.57 13.68
C GLN A 13 16.70 -2.33 14.29
N SER A 14 17.50 -1.45 14.86
CA SER A 14 17.05 -0.14 15.35
C SER A 14 17.42 0.93 14.34
N VAL A 15 16.42 1.64 13.83
CA VAL A 15 16.59 2.75 12.89
C VAL A 15 16.38 4.05 13.65
N ARG A 16 17.37 4.94 13.56
CA ARG A 16 17.39 6.28 14.15
C ARG A 16 17.93 7.24 13.09
N GLU A 17 17.07 7.60 12.14
CA GLU A 17 17.46 8.42 10.99
C GLU A 17 16.91 9.84 11.15
N PHE A 18 17.78 10.83 10.97
CA PHE A 18 17.38 12.23 10.88
C PHE A 18 17.20 12.60 9.41
N VAL A 19 16.03 13.11 9.05
CA VAL A 19 15.73 13.59 7.69
C VAL A 19 15.59 15.10 7.74
N PRO A 20 16.48 15.90 7.12
CA PRO A 20 16.35 17.36 7.16
C PRO A 20 15.12 17.80 6.34
N LEU A 21 14.00 18.04 7.02
CA LEU A 21 12.78 18.55 6.42
C LEU A 21 12.73 20.06 6.60
N THR A 22 12.68 20.79 5.47
CA THR A 22 12.60 22.25 5.44
C THR A 22 11.33 22.69 4.71
N THR A 23 10.70 23.76 5.19
CA THR A 23 9.42 24.25 4.66
C THR A 23 9.21 25.72 5.02
N VAL A 24 8.03 26.24 4.71
CA VAL A 24 7.57 27.56 5.12
C VAL A 24 6.51 27.43 6.21
N THR A 25 6.66 28.17 7.30
CA THR A 25 5.63 28.40 8.30
C THR A 25 5.21 29.87 8.29
N PRO A 26 3.95 30.18 8.63
CA PRO A 26 3.50 31.57 8.71
C PRO A 26 4.25 32.33 9.80
N THR A 27 4.63 33.55 9.47
CA THR A 27 5.25 34.51 10.38
C THR A 27 4.27 34.98 11.46
N ALA A 28 4.78 35.59 12.53
CA ALA A 28 3.93 36.13 13.60
C ALA A 28 2.96 37.20 13.07
N GLU A 29 3.39 38.06 12.15
CA GLU A 29 2.52 39.08 11.54
C GLU A 29 1.45 38.45 10.65
N GLU A 30 1.81 37.47 9.81
CA GLU A 30 0.82 36.75 8.99
C GLU A 30 -0.23 36.06 9.85
N LYS A 31 0.15 35.42 10.97
CA LYS A 31 -0.80 34.83 11.93
C LYS A 31 -1.77 35.85 12.54
N LEU A 32 -1.39 37.13 12.59
CA LEU A 32 -2.25 38.24 13.01
C LEU A 32 -3.04 38.87 11.85
N GLY A 33 -2.98 38.29 10.65
CA GLY A 33 -3.63 38.79 9.44
C GLY A 33 -2.94 39.97 8.79
N ARG A 34 -1.66 40.23 9.10
CA ARG A 34 -0.87 41.35 8.55
C ARG A 34 0.13 40.85 7.53
N PHE A 35 0.06 41.40 6.31
CA PHE A 35 0.84 40.90 5.18
C PHE A 35 1.85 41.93 4.65
N SER A 36 2.98 41.43 4.13
CA SER A 36 4.01 42.27 3.53
C SER A 36 3.59 42.81 2.16
N THR A 37 2.77 42.06 1.41
CA THR A 37 2.20 42.45 0.12
C THR A 37 0.73 42.84 0.25
N PRO A 38 0.19 43.73 -0.61
CA PRO A 38 -1.24 44.03 -0.63
C PRO A 38 -2.09 42.77 -0.81
N ILE A 39 -3.15 42.66 -0.03
CA ILE A 39 -4.19 41.63 -0.11
C ILE A 39 -5.54 42.27 -0.39
N VAL A 40 -6.42 41.57 -1.09
CA VAL A 40 -7.74 42.04 -1.52
C VAL A 40 -8.83 41.44 -0.65
N ASP A 41 -9.88 42.21 -0.34
CA ASP A 41 -11.11 41.70 0.27
C ASP A 41 -11.97 40.98 -0.78
N PRO A 42 -12.14 39.65 -0.68
CA PRO A 42 -12.91 38.87 -1.65
C PRO A 42 -14.37 39.29 -1.81
N LEU A 43 -14.95 39.99 -0.82
CA LEU A 43 -16.37 40.35 -0.82
C LEU A 43 -16.68 41.61 -1.63
N ASN A 44 -15.69 42.47 -1.85
CA ASN A 44 -15.89 43.75 -2.54
C ASN A 44 -14.78 44.09 -3.55
N GLY A 45 -13.74 43.26 -3.66
CA GLY A 45 -12.64 43.42 -4.61
C GLY A 45 -11.69 44.58 -4.30
N ARG A 46 -11.82 45.24 -3.14
CA ARG A 46 -10.94 46.36 -2.73
C ARG A 46 -9.79 45.83 -1.86
N PRO A 47 -8.60 46.46 -1.91
CA PRO A 47 -7.52 46.10 -0.99
C PRO A 47 -7.93 46.29 0.47
N PHE A 48 -7.49 45.38 1.35
CA PHE A 48 -7.61 45.60 2.79
C PHE A 48 -6.74 46.80 3.21
N PRO A 49 -7.27 47.72 4.05
CA PRO A 49 -6.48 48.82 4.62
C PRO A 49 -5.23 48.28 5.32
N ASP A 50 -4.09 48.97 5.12
CA ASP A 50 -2.80 48.62 5.71
C ASP A 50 -2.40 47.14 5.54
N ARG A 51 -2.88 46.49 4.46
CA ARG A 51 -2.59 45.07 4.16
C ARG A 51 -2.95 44.13 5.32
N THR A 52 -3.98 44.51 6.09
CA THR A 52 -4.36 43.84 7.33
C THR A 52 -5.81 43.38 7.27
N ILE A 53 -6.04 42.09 7.53
CA ILE A 53 -7.38 41.55 7.70
C ILE A 53 -7.95 42.06 9.04
N PRO A 54 -9.12 42.72 9.05
CA PRO A 54 -9.77 43.14 10.29
C PRO A 54 -10.02 41.94 11.23
N PRO A 55 -9.80 42.05 12.55
CA PRO A 55 -9.95 40.91 13.47
C PRO A 55 -11.33 40.23 13.44
N ASN A 56 -12.40 40.98 13.16
CA ASN A 56 -13.76 40.45 13.03
C ASN A 56 -14.01 39.68 11.71
N ARG A 57 -13.03 39.65 10.81
CA ARG A 57 -13.06 38.89 9.55
C ARG A 57 -12.20 37.62 9.60
N LEU A 58 -11.43 37.43 10.68
CA LEU A 58 -10.64 36.22 10.88
C LEU A 58 -11.59 35.07 11.24
N ASP A 59 -11.46 33.97 10.50
CA ASP A 59 -12.27 32.77 10.71
C ASP A 59 -11.86 32.06 12.02
N PRO A 60 -12.82 31.72 12.90
CA PRO A 60 -12.52 31.13 14.19
C PRO A 60 -11.98 29.69 14.11
N VAL A 61 -12.26 28.94 13.03
CA VAL A 61 -11.65 27.63 12.78
C VAL A 61 -10.20 27.82 12.36
N ALA A 62 -9.92 28.76 11.45
CA ALA A 62 -8.56 29.08 11.01
C ALA A 62 -7.67 29.51 12.19
N LEU A 63 -8.19 30.35 13.10
CA LEU A 63 -7.46 30.79 14.30
C LEU A 63 -7.08 29.64 15.23
N ARG A 64 -7.96 28.65 15.42
CA ARG A 64 -7.65 27.45 16.21
C ARG A 64 -6.54 26.62 15.56
N LEU A 65 -6.53 26.52 14.24
CA LEU A 65 -5.53 25.76 13.49
C LEU A 65 -4.12 26.39 13.51
N LEU A 66 -3.98 27.68 13.84
CA LEU A 66 -2.67 28.38 13.89
C LEU A 66 -1.68 27.77 14.89
N GLU A 67 -2.17 27.06 15.91
CA GLU A 67 -1.34 26.36 16.89
C GLU A 67 -0.53 25.19 16.29
N PHE A 68 -0.98 24.66 15.15
CA PHE A 68 -0.31 23.54 14.49
C PHE A 68 0.91 23.96 13.68
N TRP A 69 1.03 25.26 13.33
CA TRP A 69 2.23 25.81 12.73
C TRP A 69 3.18 26.34 13.82
N PRO A 70 4.41 25.79 13.96
CA PRO A 70 5.43 26.40 14.79
C PRO A 70 5.90 27.74 14.19
N ALA A 71 6.53 28.57 15.02
CA ALA A 71 7.17 29.78 14.53
C ALA A 71 8.35 29.44 13.59
N PRO A 72 8.64 30.29 12.59
CA PRO A 72 9.86 30.20 11.79
C PRO A 72 11.10 30.09 12.69
N ASN A 73 12.06 29.23 12.32
CA ASN A 73 13.30 29.03 13.07
C ASN A 73 14.56 29.15 12.21
N THR A 74 14.42 29.42 10.92
CA THR A 74 15.51 29.71 9.99
C THR A 74 15.21 30.98 9.19
N THR A 75 16.25 31.55 8.59
CA THR A 75 16.14 32.66 7.64
C THR A 75 16.17 32.12 6.20
N GLY A 76 15.51 32.81 5.27
CA GLY A 76 15.48 32.46 3.84
C GLY A 76 14.09 32.09 3.33
N ALA A 77 14.03 31.58 2.09
CA ALA A 77 12.78 31.24 1.41
C ALA A 77 12.03 30.08 2.09
N LEU A 78 12.76 29.13 2.68
CA LEU A 78 12.23 28.12 3.59
C LEU A 78 12.61 28.52 5.01
N ASN A 79 11.66 29.11 5.74
CA ASN A 79 11.88 29.75 7.04
C ASN A 79 11.70 28.79 8.23
N PHE A 80 11.50 27.50 7.96
CA PHE A 80 11.41 26.48 9.00
C PHE A 80 12.18 25.22 8.63
N THR A 81 13.02 24.74 9.56
CA THR A 81 13.64 23.42 9.54
C THR A 81 13.11 22.61 10.72
N SER A 82 12.65 21.39 10.45
CA SER A 82 12.16 20.50 11.52
C SER A 82 13.26 20.22 12.55
N PRO A 83 13.05 20.55 13.84
CA PRO A 83 14.02 20.24 14.88
C PRO A 83 14.00 18.75 15.27
N ASP A 84 12.93 18.03 14.92
CA ASP A 84 12.68 16.65 15.35
C ASP A 84 11.92 15.87 14.27
N SER A 85 12.50 15.76 13.09
CA SER A 85 11.97 14.89 12.02
C SER A 85 12.33 13.42 12.23
N LEU A 86 13.02 13.08 13.33
CA LEU A 86 13.43 11.73 13.65
C LEU A 86 12.18 10.91 13.98
N GLN A 87 11.95 9.83 13.24
CA GLN A 87 10.90 8.85 13.56
C GLN A 87 11.57 7.51 13.87
N PRO A 88 12.01 7.30 15.13
CA PRO A 88 12.76 6.12 15.50
C PRO A 88 11.83 4.90 15.53
N PHE A 89 12.29 3.80 14.96
CA PHE A 89 11.55 2.55 15.03
C PHE A 89 12.49 1.35 15.11
N ASP A 90 11.92 0.25 15.58
CA ASP A 90 12.63 -1.01 15.78
C ASP A 90 11.96 -2.11 14.96
N ASN A 91 12.77 -2.93 14.28
CA ASN A 91 12.33 -4.06 13.45
C ASN A 91 12.81 -5.38 14.06
N PRO A 92 12.09 -5.94 15.05
CA PRO A 92 12.44 -7.25 15.56
C PRO A 92 11.98 -8.34 14.58
N GLN A 93 12.85 -9.33 14.38
CA GLN A 93 12.58 -10.53 13.59
C GLN A 93 12.99 -11.77 14.40
N VAL A 94 12.13 -12.79 14.38
CA VAL A 94 12.39 -14.09 14.98
C VAL A 94 12.27 -15.16 13.90
N ILE A 95 13.28 -16.01 13.79
CA ILE A 95 13.25 -17.20 12.95
C ILE A 95 13.49 -18.42 13.85
N ALA A 96 12.55 -19.36 13.85
CA ALA A 96 12.76 -20.67 14.46
C ALA A 96 12.69 -21.76 13.39
N ARG A 97 13.62 -22.71 13.46
CA ARG A 97 13.68 -23.89 12.59
C ARG A 97 13.81 -25.14 13.44
N PHE A 98 13.12 -26.19 13.03
CA PHE A 98 13.21 -27.52 13.62
C PHE A 98 13.33 -28.55 12.51
N ASP A 99 14.41 -29.32 12.53
CA ASP A 99 14.70 -30.37 11.58
C ASP A 99 14.70 -31.72 12.29
N LEU A 100 13.93 -32.69 11.80
CA LEU A 100 13.87 -34.05 12.34
C LEU A 100 14.28 -35.05 11.27
N ILE A 101 15.44 -35.68 11.45
CA ILE A 101 15.84 -36.87 10.72
C ILE A 101 15.11 -38.06 11.35
N ARG A 102 13.94 -38.39 10.81
CA ARG A 102 13.12 -39.51 11.28
C ARG A 102 13.78 -40.85 10.93
N SER A 103 14.43 -40.93 9.77
CA SER A 103 15.21 -42.09 9.32
C SER A 103 16.23 -41.68 8.26
N SER A 104 17.04 -42.63 7.77
CA SER A 104 17.94 -42.39 6.62
C SER A 104 17.23 -42.01 5.33
N ARG A 105 15.90 -42.15 5.27
CA ARG A 105 15.07 -41.87 4.08
C ARG A 105 14.04 -40.76 4.30
N SER A 106 13.93 -40.18 5.49
CA SER A 106 12.90 -39.18 5.76
C SER A 106 13.41 -38.10 6.71
N LYS A 107 13.40 -36.85 6.23
CA LYS A 107 13.70 -35.64 7.01
C LYS A 107 12.48 -34.73 6.99
N TRP A 108 12.04 -34.29 8.15
CA TRP A 108 11.07 -33.21 8.30
C TRP A 108 11.78 -31.90 8.59
N SER A 109 11.28 -30.81 8.03
CA SER A 109 11.72 -29.45 8.31
C SER A 109 10.51 -28.59 8.62
N LEU A 110 10.55 -27.88 9.74
CA LEU A 110 9.60 -26.86 10.15
C LEU A 110 10.35 -25.54 10.26
N ARG A 111 9.79 -24.47 9.71
CA ARG A 111 10.28 -23.10 9.88
C ARG A 111 9.12 -22.18 10.19
N THR A 112 9.33 -21.30 11.16
CA THR A 112 8.46 -20.15 11.43
C THR A 112 9.30 -18.88 11.38
N VAL A 113 8.70 -17.82 10.85
CA VAL A 113 9.24 -16.48 10.80
C VAL A 113 8.17 -15.55 11.36
N TRP A 114 8.55 -14.77 12.36
CA TRP A 114 7.80 -13.60 12.79
C TRP A 114 8.66 -12.38 12.53
N ASP A 115 8.04 -11.34 12.01
CA ASP A 115 8.67 -10.05 11.73
C ASP A 115 7.72 -8.93 12.14
N SER A 116 8.25 -7.85 12.67
CA SER A 116 7.51 -6.62 12.96
C SER A 116 8.28 -5.44 12.39
N SER A 117 8.07 -5.14 11.11
CA SER A 117 8.70 -4.02 10.41
C SER A 117 7.68 -2.89 10.24
N PRO A 118 7.58 -1.91 11.16
CA PRO A 118 6.54 -0.89 11.13
C PRO A 118 6.62 -0.03 9.87
N TYR A 119 5.46 0.46 9.44
CA TYR A 119 5.35 1.54 8.47
C TYR A 119 5.62 2.87 9.19
N THR A 120 6.48 3.70 8.61
CA THR A 120 6.74 5.04 9.14
C THR A 120 6.47 6.09 8.08
N SER A 121 5.75 7.15 8.48
CA SER A 121 5.58 8.35 7.68
C SER A 121 6.16 9.51 8.48
N THR A 122 7.20 10.15 7.95
CA THR A 122 7.75 11.36 8.54
C THR A 122 6.92 12.57 8.14
N HIS A 123 6.89 13.58 9.00
CA HIS A 123 6.27 14.86 8.71
C HIS A 123 7.17 15.99 9.22
N VAL A 124 7.14 17.15 8.55
CA VAL A 124 7.96 18.31 8.93
C VAL A 124 7.65 18.80 10.34
N PHE A 125 6.39 18.66 10.76
CA PHE A 125 5.97 18.76 12.15
C PHE A 125 5.81 17.36 12.74
N SER A 126 6.69 17.00 13.68
CA SER A 126 6.78 15.66 14.28
C SER A 126 5.47 15.16 14.86
N ARG A 127 4.60 16.07 15.33
CA ARG A 127 3.27 15.76 15.87
C ARG A 127 2.33 15.09 14.87
N PHE A 128 2.58 15.18 13.57
CA PHE A 128 1.80 14.54 12.49
C PHE A 128 2.53 13.35 11.86
N SER A 129 3.72 13.00 12.35
CA SER A 129 4.39 11.77 11.94
C SER A 129 3.66 10.54 12.47
N THR A 130 3.83 9.41 11.78
CA THR A 130 3.17 8.15 12.14
C THR A 130 4.16 6.99 12.13
N VAL A 131 4.02 6.09 13.10
CA VAL A 131 4.74 4.81 13.19
C VAL A 131 3.72 3.73 13.51
N GLU A 132 3.52 2.80 12.59
CA GLU A 132 2.48 1.79 12.69
C GLU A 132 3.05 0.38 12.59
N PRO A 133 2.82 -0.51 13.56
CA PRO A 133 3.39 -1.85 13.54
C PRO A 133 2.76 -2.70 12.42
N LEU A 134 3.60 -3.20 11.51
CA LEU A 134 3.23 -4.22 10.53
C LEU A 134 3.86 -5.55 10.94
N ARG A 135 3.02 -6.53 11.29
CA ARG A 135 3.47 -7.85 11.72
C ARG A 135 3.26 -8.88 10.63
N SER A 136 4.30 -9.63 10.31
CA SER A 136 4.29 -10.69 9.31
C SER A 136 4.54 -12.04 9.97
N TYR A 137 3.79 -13.05 9.51
CA TYR A 137 3.89 -14.43 9.98
C TYR A 137 4.10 -15.34 8.77
N GLY A 138 5.19 -16.09 8.76
CA GLY A 138 5.52 -17.07 7.73
C GLY A 138 5.77 -18.43 8.35
N GLN A 139 5.13 -19.47 7.84
CA GLN A 139 5.27 -20.84 8.35
C GLN A 139 5.44 -21.80 7.18
N SER A 140 6.34 -22.75 7.32
CA SER A 140 6.55 -23.79 6.32
C SER A 140 6.87 -25.12 6.97
N VAL A 141 6.25 -26.19 6.47
CA VAL A 141 6.57 -27.57 6.80
C VAL A 141 6.92 -28.31 5.52
N ALA A 142 7.97 -29.13 5.55
CA ALA A 142 8.39 -29.95 4.43
C ALA A 142 8.81 -31.34 4.89
N ASN A 143 8.53 -32.35 4.06
CA ASN A 143 9.12 -33.67 4.18
C ASN A 143 9.98 -33.96 2.96
N THR A 144 11.27 -34.22 3.18
CA THR A 144 12.17 -34.79 2.18
C THR A 144 12.19 -36.30 2.37
N ARG A 145 11.80 -37.04 1.33
CA ARG A 145 11.76 -38.50 1.34
C ARG A 145 12.56 -39.11 0.21
N THR A 146 13.54 -39.94 0.56
CA THR A 146 14.28 -40.77 -0.40
C THR A 146 13.51 -42.06 -0.64
N LEU A 147 12.87 -42.16 -1.81
CA LEU A 147 11.98 -43.28 -2.17
C LEU A 147 12.73 -44.46 -2.82
N GLY A 148 13.96 -44.23 -3.30
CA GLY A 148 14.80 -45.25 -3.93
C GLY A 148 16.27 -44.84 -3.95
N ARG A 149 17.10 -45.54 -4.73
CA ARG A 149 18.54 -45.25 -4.83
C ARG A 149 18.85 -43.88 -5.43
N SER A 150 17.95 -43.36 -6.25
CA SER A 150 18.15 -42.10 -6.96
C SER A 150 16.89 -41.26 -7.08
N LEU A 151 15.86 -41.51 -6.28
CA LEU A 151 14.58 -40.79 -6.30
C LEU A 151 14.35 -40.10 -4.96
N VAL A 152 14.24 -38.77 -4.99
CA VAL A 152 13.98 -37.93 -3.82
C VAL A 152 12.73 -37.09 -4.09
N ASN A 153 11.77 -37.17 -3.17
CA ASN A 153 10.56 -36.38 -3.15
C ASN A 153 10.64 -35.32 -2.04
N VAL A 154 10.13 -34.12 -2.29
CA VAL A 154 9.99 -33.05 -1.32
C VAL A 154 8.57 -32.50 -1.40
N ALA A 155 7.72 -32.91 -0.45
CA ALA A 155 6.39 -32.34 -0.29
C ALA A 155 6.43 -31.25 0.78
N SER A 156 5.77 -30.11 0.53
CA SER A 156 5.77 -28.96 1.43
C SER A 156 4.46 -28.17 1.44
N LEU A 157 4.14 -27.63 2.60
CA LEU A 157 3.04 -26.70 2.84
C LEU A 157 3.63 -25.41 3.40
N HIS A 158 3.20 -24.27 2.89
CA HIS A 158 3.62 -22.97 3.39
C HIS A 158 2.43 -22.05 3.55
N TRP A 159 2.49 -21.20 4.57
CA TRP A 159 1.48 -20.22 4.90
C TRP A 159 2.15 -18.89 5.23
N PHE A 160 1.62 -17.82 4.67
CA PHE A 160 2.03 -16.46 4.95
C PHE A 160 0.79 -15.64 5.28
N ARG A 161 0.92 -14.79 6.30
CA ARG A 161 -0.12 -13.83 6.68
C ARG A 161 0.52 -12.58 7.26
N ARG A 162 0.02 -11.42 6.82
CA ARG A 162 0.33 -10.12 7.38
C ARG A 162 -0.98 -9.38 7.65
N PRO A 163 -1.55 -9.55 8.87
CA PRO A 163 -2.67 -8.73 9.30
C PRO A 163 -2.14 -7.36 9.70
N TYR A 164 -2.93 -6.35 9.41
CA TYR A 164 -2.72 -4.99 9.83
C TYR A 164 -4.08 -4.37 10.10
N VAL A 165 -4.18 -3.71 11.23
CA VAL A 165 -5.33 -2.88 11.58
C VAL A 165 -4.70 -1.54 11.90
N ALA A 166 -5.02 -0.51 11.13
CA ALA A 166 -4.58 0.83 11.52
C ALA A 166 -5.12 1.12 12.91
N GLY A 167 -4.20 1.34 13.84
CA GLY A 167 -4.52 2.12 15.03
C GLY A 167 -4.33 3.59 14.66
N PRO A 168 -5.06 4.52 15.29
CA PRO A 168 -4.66 5.92 15.22
C PRO A 168 -3.26 6.00 15.82
N SER A 169 -2.23 6.25 15.01
CA SER A 169 -0.84 6.32 15.45
C SER A 169 -0.57 7.52 16.38
N ASN A 170 -1.55 8.39 16.59
CA ASN A 170 -1.55 9.46 17.58
C ASN A 170 -2.99 10.00 17.71
N PRO A 171 -3.91 9.30 18.42
CA PRO A 171 -5.32 9.68 18.43
C PRO A 171 -5.47 11.08 19.04
N LYS A 172 -6.01 12.02 18.26
CA LYS A 172 -6.33 13.38 18.72
C LYS A 172 -7.83 13.61 18.58
N PRO A 173 -8.67 12.87 19.34
CA PRO A 173 -10.12 12.93 19.16
C PRO A 173 -10.70 14.31 19.43
N GLU A 174 -10.04 15.09 20.29
CA GLU A 174 -10.39 16.48 20.58
C GLU A 174 -10.12 17.42 19.40
N ALA A 175 -9.28 17.06 18.43
CA ALA A 175 -8.92 17.97 17.34
C ALA A 175 -10.07 18.19 16.37
N ALA A 176 -10.70 17.12 15.85
CA ALA A 176 -11.85 17.27 14.95
C ALA A 176 -13.07 17.88 15.67
N GLN A 177 -13.35 17.46 16.91
CA GLN A 177 -14.41 18.05 17.74
C GLN A 177 -14.15 19.54 18.00
N GLY A 178 -12.90 19.88 18.29
CA GLY A 178 -12.41 21.22 18.53
C GLY A 178 -12.45 22.14 17.32
N LEU A 179 -12.76 21.66 16.11
CA LEU A 179 -13.00 22.52 14.92
C LEU A 179 -14.47 22.94 14.80
N GLY A 180 -15.41 22.19 15.39
CA GLY A 180 -16.84 22.51 15.32
C GLY A 180 -17.50 22.27 13.95
N ILE A 181 -16.91 21.43 13.11
CA ILE A 181 -17.47 21.00 11.81
C ILE A 181 -18.10 19.62 12.01
N ALA A 182 -19.43 19.53 11.96
CA ALA A 182 -20.17 18.33 12.38
C ALA A 182 -19.95 17.13 11.44
N GLU A 183 -19.79 17.38 10.16
CA GLU A 183 -19.61 16.38 9.11
C GLU A 183 -18.31 15.59 9.31
N LEU A 184 -17.26 16.22 9.86
CA LEU A 184 -16.00 15.54 10.20
C LEU A 184 -16.19 14.42 11.22
N LEU A 185 -17.25 14.51 12.05
CA LEU A 185 -17.52 13.51 13.08
C LEU A 185 -18.23 12.26 12.54
N GLN A 186 -18.63 12.25 11.27
CA GLN A 186 -19.23 11.08 10.61
C GLN A 186 -18.17 10.02 10.25
N SER A 187 -16.94 10.46 9.97
CA SER A 187 -15.83 9.59 9.59
C SER A 187 -14.98 9.17 10.80
N GLU A 188 -14.76 7.86 10.98
CA GLU A 188 -13.90 7.31 12.06
C GLU A 188 -12.47 7.85 12.00
N VAL A 189 -11.93 8.04 10.80
CA VAL A 189 -10.56 8.54 10.66
C VAL A 189 -10.44 9.99 11.05
N ASP A 190 -11.41 10.84 10.70
CA ASP A 190 -11.40 12.25 11.11
C ASP A 190 -11.68 12.38 12.61
N ARG A 191 -12.56 11.57 13.20
CA ARG A 191 -12.77 11.51 14.66
C ARG A 191 -11.53 11.17 15.47
N SER A 192 -10.50 10.56 14.87
CA SER A 192 -9.30 10.09 15.57
C SER A 192 -8.05 10.90 15.24
N GLY A 193 -8.14 12.02 14.52
CA GLY A 193 -6.99 12.89 14.23
C GLY A 193 -7.36 14.24 13.63
N VAL A 194 -6.37 14.95 13.13
CA VAL A 194 -6.52 16.26 12.49
C VAL A 194 -6.71 16.06 10.98
N PRO A 195 -7.77 16.62 10.36
CA PRO A 195 -7.90 16.69 8.91
C PRO A 195 -6.70 17.38 8.26
N THR A 196 -6.50 17.15 6.97
CA THR A 196 -5.38 17.75 6.24
C THR A 196 -5.74 19.15 5.76
N PHE A 197 -4.96 20.16 6.12
CA PHE A 197 -5.08 21.53 5.60
C PHE A 197 -3.84 21.88 4.81
N GLU A 198 -4.04 22.16 3.53
CA GLU A 198 -3.02 22.52 2.56
C GLU A 198 -3.20 23.99 2.19
N VAL A 199 -2.25 24.84 2.60
CA VAL A 199 -2.21 26.24 2.20
C VAL A 199 -1.05 26.39 1.24
N GLN A 200 -1.35 26.80 -0.01
CA GLN A 200 -0.32 26.94 -1.04
C GLN A 200 0.84 27.81 -0.57
N GLY A 201 2.06 27.25 -0.65
CA GLY A 201 3.28 27.93 -0.23
C GLY A 201 3.66 27.74 1.24
N TYR A 202 2.85 27.06 2.06
CA TYR A 202 3.12 26.76 3.46
C TYR A 202 3.12 25.25 3.72
N ALA A 203 3.76 24.82 4.81
CA ALA A 203 3.71 23.43 5.22
C ALA A 203 2.27 22.97 5.51
N THR A 204 1.92 21.79 5.02
CA THR A 204 0.68 21.11 5.36
C THR A 204 0.60 20.85 6.87
N ILE A 205 -0.60 21.02 7.43
CA ILE A 205 -0.93 20.54 8.78
C ILE A 205 -1.97 19.43 8.66
N GLY A 206 -1.96 18.49 9.60
CA GLY A 206 -2.90 17.37 9.61
C GLY A 206 -2.22 16.01 9.61
N ASP A 207 -2.94 15.01 10.09
CA ASP A 207 -2.45 13.64 10.10
C ASP A 207 -2.56 13.02 8.68
N SER A 208 -1.77 12.01 8.38
CA SER A 208 -1.87 11.28 7.10
C SER A 208 -3.15 10.47 7.03
N SER A 209 -3.62 10.18 5.81
CA SER A 209 -4.66 9.16 5.61
C SER A 209 -4.19 7.81 6.17
N LEU A 210 -5.15 7.00 6.64
CA LEU A 210 -4.85 5.72 7.28
C LEU A 210 -5.14 4.57 6.31
N LEU A 211 -4.28 3.57 6.33
CA LEU A 211 -4.66 2.28 5.79
C LEU A 211 -5.89 1.79 6.59
N GLY A 212 -6.90 1.23 5.93
CA GLY A 212 -7.94 0.51 6.64
C GLY A 212 -7.42 -0.82 7.18
N PRO A 213 -8.29 -1.72 7.68
CA PRO A 213 -7.86 -3.07 7.99
C PRO A 213 -7.33 -3.75 6.72
N VAL A 214 -6.15 -4.34 6.81
CA VAL A 214 -5.46 -5.07 5.75
C VAL A 214 -5.17 -6.47 6.24
N ASN A 215 -5.39 -7.48 5.41
CA ASN A 215 -4.98 -8.84 5.70
C ASN A 215 -4.55 -9.49 4.39
N VAL A 216 -3.24 -9.55 4.19
CA VAL A 216 -2.65 -10.14 2.99
C VAL A 216 -2.02 -11.47 3.35
N GLY A 217 -2.08 -12.43 2.44
CA GLY A 217 -1.42 -13.69 2.68
C GLY A 217 -1.65 -14.69 1.56
N ASN A 218 -1.02 -15.85 1.75
CA ASN A 218 -1.20 -16.97 0.86
C ASN A 218 -0.99 -18.27 1.62
N TRP A 219 -1.53 -19.34 1.07
CA TRP A 219 -1.08 -20.69 1.38
C TRP A 219 -0.70 -21.39 0.08
N GLN A 220 0.29 -22.26 0.17
CA GLN A 220 0.83 -22.97 -0.98
C GLN A 220 1.16 -24.41 -0.60
N VAL A 221 0.80 -25.33 -1.48
CA VAL A 221 1.20 -26.73 -1.42
C VAL A 221 2.08 -26.99 -2.61
N LYS A 222 3.24 -27.59 -2.36
CA LYS A 222 4.24 -27.85 -3.40
C LYS A 222 4.81 -29.25 -3.25
N ASP A 223 4.93 -29.93 -4.37
CA ASP A 223 5.58 -31.23 -4.46
C ASP A 223 6.67 -31.20 -5.53
N ASP A 224 7.89 -31.58 -5.15
CA ASP A 224 9.05 -31.65 -6.03
C ASP A 224 9.60 -33.07 -6.04
N ILE A 225 9.76 -33.65 -7.22
CA ILE A 225 10.39 -34.94 -7.42
C ILE A 225 11.67 -34.73 -8.21
N SER A 226 12.76 -35.30 -7.71
CA SER A 226 14.05 -35.31 -8.40
C SER A 226 14.55 -36.74 -8.51
N PHE A 227 15.05 -37.09 -9.69
CA PHE A 227 15.73 -38.36 -9.87
C PHE A 227 16.87 -38.30 -10.87
N ALA A 228 17.89 -39.11 -10.62
CA ALA A 228 19.00 -39.29 -11.54
C ALA A 228 19.03 -40.74 -12.02
N ARG A 229 19.13 -40.93 -13.34
CA ARG A 229 19.30 -42.26 -13.93
C ARG A 229 20.20 -42.14 -15.15
N ASN A 230 21.27 -42.91 -15.15
CA ASN A 230 22.29 -42.87 -16.21
C ASN A 230 22.84 -41.45 -16.39
N GLN A 231 22.69 -40.89 -17.59
CA GLN A 231 23.16 -39.55 -17.97
C GLN A 231 22.14 -38.45 -17.70
N HIS A 232 20.95 -38.77 -17.18
CA HIS A 232 19.85 -37.83 -16.97
C HIS A 232 19.68 -37.47 -15.50
N SER A 233 19.46 -36.18 -15.25
CA SER A 233 19.03 -35.66 -13.97
C SER A 233 17.73 -34.89 -14.18
N VAL A 234 16.63 -35.52 -13.80
CA VAL A 234 15.28 -35.00 -14.02
C VAL A 234 14.74 -34.42 -12.72
N LYS A 235 14.11 -33.25 -12.82
CA LYS A 235 13.32 -32.64 -11.76
C LYS A 235 11.97 -32.24 -12.31
N LEU A 236 10.92 -32.62 -11.62
CA LEU A 236 9.56 -32.17 -11.92
C LEU A 236 8.85 -31.76 -10.65
N GLY A 237 7.87 -30.89 -10.77
CA GLY A 237 7.10 -30.49 -9.60
C GLY A 237 5.80 -29.81 -9.96
N ALA A 238 4.93 -29.78 -8.96
CA ALA A 238 3.63 -29.14 -9.00
C ALA A 238 3.49 -28.21 -7.80
N GLU A 239 2.80 -27.08 -8.00
CA GLU A 239 2.49 -26.13 -6.93
C GLU A 239 1.06 -25.65 -7.11
N PHE A 240 0.29 -25.65 -6.03
CA PHE A 240 -0.95 -24.90 -5.92
C PHE A 240 -0.75 -23.79 -4.91
N ARG A 241 -1.15 -22.57 -5.27
CA ARG A 241 -1.07 -21.40 -4.41
C ARG A 241 -2.41 -20.67 -4.43
N GLN A 242 -2.97 -20.43 -3.26
CA GLN A 242 -4.06 -19.49 -3.09
C GLN A 242 -3.54 -18.23 -2.42
N HIS A 243 -3.68 -17.10 -3.11
CA HIS A 243 -3.45 -15.76 -2.56
C HIS A 243 -4.78 -15.20 -2.08
N TYR A 244 -4.79 -14.54 -0.92
CA TYR A 244 -5.89 -13.69 -0.48
C TYR A 244 -5.39 -12.31 -0.10
N ASN A 245 -6.15 -11.29 -0.47
CA ASN A 245 -5.82 -9.92 -0.19
C ASN A 245 -7.08 -9.19 0.26
N PHE A 246 -7.15 -8.92 1.56
CA PHE A 246 -8.09 -7.95 2.08
C PHE A 246 -7.36 -6.64 2.28
N TYR A 247 -7.93 -5.56 1.77
CA TYR A 247 -7.36 -4.24 1.90
C TYR A 247 -8.48 -3.23 2.08
N GLY A 248 -8.24 -2.25 2.95
CA GLY A 248 -9.05 -1.05 3.06
C GLY A 248 -8.15 0.17 3.03
N LEU A 249 -8.69 1.28 2.56
CA LEU A 249 -8.07 2.60 2.59
C LEU A 249 -9.11 3.58 3.11
N GLN A 250 -8.71 4.36 4.11
CA GLN A 250 -9.54 5.39 4.71
C GLN A 250 -8.83 6.73 4.52
N ARG A 251 -9.51 7.69 3.91
CA ARG A 251 -8.97 9.03 3.70
C ARG A 251 -9.48 9.99 4.75
N ARG A 252 -8.60 10.85 5.23
CA ARG A 252 -9.00 12.00 6.04
C ARG A 252 -9.64 13.06 5.18
N SER A 253 -10.47 13.88 5.81
CA SER A 253 -10.96 15.11 5.20
C SER A 253 -9.79 16.02 4.84
N ARG A 254 -9.93 16.76 3.74
CA ARG A 254 -8.89 17.63 3.21
C ARG A 254 -9.43 18.99 2.80
N PHE A 255 -8.68 20.03 3.11
CA PHE A 255 -9.02 21.43 2.84
C PHE A 255 -7.85 22.07 2.11
N GLN A 256 -8.12 22.69 0.96
CA GLN A 256 -7.09 23.25 0.10
C GLN A 256 -7.35 24.74 -0.12
N PHE A 257 -6.35 25.55 0.21
CA PHE A 257 -6.35 27.00 0.07
C PHE A 257 -5.30 27.41 -0.95
N PHE A 258 -5.73 28.18 -1.94
CA PHE A 258 -4.89 28.78 -2.98
C PHE A 258 -4.95 30.31 -2.86
N ASP A 259 -4.19 31.02 -3.66
CA ASP A 259 -4.16 32.50 -3.70
C ASP A 259 -5.31 33.12 -4.54
N ARG A 260 -6.48 32.45 -4.56
CA ARG A 260 -7.52 32.67 -5.58
C ARG A 260 -8.34 33.93 -5.35
N TYR A 261 -8.65 34.28 -4.11
CA TYR A 261 -9.63 35.32 -3.81
C TYR A 261 -8.99 36.61 -3.30
N SER A 262 -8.11 36.52 -2.30
CA SER A 262 -7.42 37.68 -1.74
C SER A 262 -6.06 37.98 -2.39
N GLY A 263 -5.58 37.10 -3.29
CA GLY A 263 -4.24 37.17 -3.88
C GLY A 263 -3.14 36.61 -2.97
N ASN A 264 -3.50 35.98 -1.85
CA ASN A 264 -2.56 35.28 -0.97
C ASN A 264 -3.27 34.08 -0.30
N ALA A 265 -2.69 32.88 -0.42
CA ALA A 265 -3.32 31.66 0.07
C ALA A 265 -3.50 31.61 1.59
N PHE A 266 -2.58 32.20 2.35
CA PHE A 266 -2.68 32.26 3.81
C PHE A 266 -3.73 33.28 4.27
N SER A 267 -3.91 34.38 3.53
CA SER A 267 -5.02 35.30 3.70
C SER A 267 -6.36 34.61 3.42
N ASP A 268 -6.48 33.84 2.33
CA ASP A 268 -7.69 33.05 2.04
C ASP A 268 -7.97 32.00 3.14
N PHE A 269 -6.92 31.41 3.72
CA PHE A 269 -7.03 30.54 4.89
C PHE A 269 -7.56 31.27 6.13
N LEU A 270 -7.00 32.43 6.49
CA LEU A 270 -7.43 33.22 7.64
C LEU A 270 -8.85 33.78 7.48
N LEU A 271 -9.29 34.04 6.26
CA LEU A 271 -10.66 34.44 5.94
C LEU A 271 -11.64 33.25 5.91
N GLY A 272 -11.13 32.01 5.96
CA GLY A 272 -11.93 30.79 5.94
C GLY A 272 -12.48 30.43 4.55
N TYR A 273 -11.75 30.72 3.48
CA TYR A 273 -12.20 30.52 2.09
C TYR A 273 -11.43 29.40 1.37
N PRO A 274 -11.70 28.12 1.67
CA PRO A 274 -11.08 27.02 0.92
C PRO A 274 -11.55 27.02 -0.54
N ALA A 275 -10.64 26.67 -1.44
CA ALA A 275 -10.96 26.52 -2.85
C ALA A 275 -11.54 25.13 -3.16
N VAL A 276 -11.03 24.10 -2.48
CA VAL A 276 -11.48 22.72 -2.59
C VAL A 276 -11.51 22.10 -1.20
N THR A 277 -12.60 21.41 -0.89
CA THR A 277 -12.70 20.57 0.30
C THR A 277 -13.08 19.16 -0.14
N THR A 278 -12.63 18.16 0.61
CA THR A 278 -12.97 16.76 0.38
C THR A 278 -13.35 16.16 1.72
N LEU A 279 -14.57 15.64 1.81
CA LEU A 279 -15.00 14.90 2.99
C LEU A 279 -14.29 13.55 3.02
N GLY A 280 -13.73 13.22 4.18
CA GLY A 280 -13.01 11.98 4.45
C GLY A 280 -13.94 10.78 4.61
N GLY A 281 -13.39 9.57 4.50
CA GLY A 281 -14.15 8.33 4.62
C GLY A 281 -13.45 7.14 3.96
N GLU A 282 -14.18 6.05 3.76
CA GLU A 282 -13.66 4.84 3.10
C GLU A 282 -13.45 5.13 1.60
N ASP A 283 -12.19 5.17 1.15
CA ASP A 283 -11.82 5.44 -0.24
C ASP A 283 -11.76 4.17 -1.08
N MET A 284 -11.35 3.07 -0.46
CA MET A 284 -11.23 1.78 -1.13
C MET A 284 -11.42 0.68 -0.10
N ARG A 285 -12.08 -0.41 -0.47
CA ARG A 285 -11.88 -1.67 0.24
C ARG A 285 -12.22 -2.87 -0.64
N GLY A 286 -11.29 -3.82 -0.71
CA GLY A 286 -11.33 -5.00 -1.57
C GLY A 286 -11.09 -6.30 -0.79
N SER A 287 -11.71 -7.39 -1.22
CA SER A 287 -11.55 -8.73 -0.66
C SER A 287 -11.28 -9.71 -1.79
N PHE A 288 -10.02 -9.81 -2.15
CA PHE A 288 -9.56 -10.52 -3.33
C PHE A 288 -9.04 -11.90 -3.00
N HIS A 289 -9.18 -12.79 -3.98
CA HIS A 289 -8.47 -14.05 -3.96
C HIS A 289 -8.07 -14.48 -5.37
N GLN A 290 -6.99 -15.26 -5.45
CA GLN A 290 -6.51 -15.85 -6.69
C GLN A 290 -5.99 -17.25 -6.41
N ASN A 291 -6.38 -18.20 -7.26
CA ASN A 291 -5.79 -19.53 -7.28
C ASN A 291 -4.82 -19.62 -8.45
N SER A 292 -3.64 -20.17 -8.19
CA SER A 292 -2.63 -20.42 -9.22
C SER A 292 -2.11 -21.84 -9.11
N THR A 293 -1.94 -22.49 -10.25
CA THR A 293 -1.36 -23.83 -10.36
C THR A 293 -0.15 -23.78 -11.28
N TYR A 294 0.94 -24.38 -10.85
CA TYR A 294 2.19 -24.41 -11.60
C TYR A 294 2.65 -25.85 -11.76
N PHE A 295 3.18 -26.17 -12.93
CA PHE A 295 3.86 -27.43 -13.19
C PHE A 295 5.20 -27.14 -13.83
N TYR A 296 6.19 -27.97 -13.56
CA TYR A 296 7.44 -27.90 -14.31
C TYR A 296 8.07 -29.28 -14.46
N LEU A 297 8.86 -29.42 -15.52
CA LEU A 297 9.73 -30.56 -15.79
C LEU A 297 11.03 -30.00 -16.35
N VAL A 298 12.16 -30.46 -15.84
CA VAL A 298 13.50 -30.12 -16.32
C VAL A 298 14.33 -31.39 -16.34
N ASP A 299 15.08 -31.60 -17.41
CA ASP A 299 16.07 -32.66 -17.55
C ASP A 299 17.43 -32.04 -17.88
N GLU A 300 18.45 -32.42 -17.12
CA GLU A 300 19.85 -32.22 -17.47
C GLU A 300 20.43 -33.54 -18.00
N TRP A 301 20.74 -33.56 -19.29
CA TRP A 301 21.27 -34.72 -19.98
C TRP A 301 22.74 -34.52 -20.33
N ARG A 302 23.59 -35.34 -19.72
CA ARG A 302 25.01 -35.45 -20.05
C ARG A 302 25.21 -36.37 -21.26
N TRP A 303 24.88 -35.86 -22.43
CA TRP A 303 24.98 -36.59 -23.70
C TRP A 303 26.39 -37.15 -23.96
N SER A 304 27.45 -36.41 -23.58
CA SER A 304 28.82 -36.92 -23.61
C SER A 304 29.69 -36.22 -22.55
N PRO A 305 30.95 -36.66 -22.33
CA PRO A 305 31.86 -35.96 -21.42
C PRO A 305 32.09 -34.48 -21.76
N ARG A 306 31.77 -34.06 -23.00
CA ARG A 306 31.94 -32.68 -23.48
C ARG A 306 30.62 -31.94 -23.65
N TRP A 307 29.48 -32.63 -23.73
CA TRP A 307 28.19 -32.01 -24.03
C TRP A 307 27.17 -32.28 -22.92
N VAL A 308 26.60 -31.20 -22.39
CA VAL A 308 25.46 -31.24 -21.49
C VAL A 308 24.33 -30.43 -22.11
N LEU A 309 23.16 -31.04 -22.22
CA LEU A 309 21.94 -30.42 -22.70
C LEU A 309 20.99 -30.26 -21.51
N SER A 310 20.32 -29.12 -21.42
CA SER A 310 19.25 -28.92 -20.46
C SER A 310 17.97 -28.52 -21.20
N ALA A 311 16.89 -29.23 -20.91
CA ALA A 311 15.58 -28.94 -21.47
C ALA A 311 14.57 -28.88 -20.34
N GLY A 312 13.79 -27.82 -20.31
CA GLY A 312 12.77 -27.60 -19.30
C GLY A 312 11.53 -26.95 -19.87
N LEU A 313 10.39 -27.29 -19.27
CA LEU A 313 9.11 -26.69 -19.56
C LEU A 313 8.43 -26.38 -18.23
N ARG A 314 7.91 -25.15 -18.12
CA ARG A 314 7.04 -24.75 -17.01
C ARG A 314 5.69 -24.36 -17.58
N TYR A 315 4.63 -24.81 -16.91
CA TYR A 315 3.27 -24.39 -17.19
C TYR A 315 2.74 -23.60 -16.00
N GLU A 316 2.24 -22.40 -16.25
CA GLU A 316 1.65 -21.53 -15.24
C GLU A 316 0.18 -21.27 -15.56
N LEU A 317 -0.73 -21.75 -14.72
CA LEU A 317 -2.15 -21.46 -14.77
C LEU A 317 -2.52 -20.56 -13.60
N ARG A 318 -2.58 -19.26 -13.85
CA ARG A 318 -3.05 -18.28 -12.86
C ARG A 318 -4.50 -17.97 -13.19
N LEU A 319 -5.42 -18.35 -12.31
CA LEU A 319 -6.81 -17.97 -12.48
C LEU A 319 -6.97 -16.45 -12.27
N PRO A 320 -8.02 -15.82 -12.82
CA PRO A 320 -8.36 -14.44 -12.53
C PRO A 320 -8.41 -14.16 -11.03
N TRP A 321 -8.03 -12.96 -10.64
CA TRP A 321 -8.42 -12.40 -9.36
C TRP A 321 -9.94 -12.23 -9.30
N ARG A 322 -10.52 -12.54 -8.15
CA ARG A 322 -11.95 -12.45 -7.85
C ARG A 322 -12.18 -11.66 -6.59
N GLU A 323 -13.17 -10.78 -6.58
CA GLU A 323 -13.59 -10.03 -5.39
C GLU A 323 -14.86 -10.66 -4.80
N LYS A 324 -14.82 -11.00 -3.50
CA LYS A 324 -15.86 -11.82 -2.86
C LYS A 324 -17.18 -11.09 -2.56
N ARG A 325 -17.21 -9.77 -2.60
CA ARG A 325 -18.34 -8.94 -2.12
C ARG A 325 -19.09 -8.25 -3.24
N GLY A 326 -18.54 -8.25 -4.46
CA GLY A 326 -19.15 -7.60 -5.59
C GLY A 326 -19.12 -6.08 -5.46
N PHE A 327 -17.97 -5.50 -5.09
CA PHE A 327 -17.79 -4.03 -5.00
C PHE A 327 -16.86 -3.46 -6.08
N MET A 328 -16.68 -4.16 -7.19
CA MET A 328 -15.71 -3.78 -8.24
C MET A 328 -16.35 -3.70 -9.60
N ALA A 329 -16.04 -2.61 -10.29
CA ALA A 329 -16.31 -2.46 -11.71
C ALA A 329 -15.03 -2.75 -12.49
N ASN A 330 -15.16 -3.40 -13.62
CA ASN A 330 -14.09 -3.55 -14.58
C ASN A 330 -14.51 -2.97 -15.93
N PHE A 331 -13.57 -2.54 -16.77
CA PHE A 331 -13.88 -2.15 -18.15
C PHE A 331 -13.70 -3.36 -19.06
N ASP A 332 -14.75 -3.77 -19.77
CA ASP A 332 -14.64 -4.77 -20.83
C ASP A 332 -14.35 -4.07 -22.17
N PRO A 333 -13.11 -4.16 -22.68
CA PRO A 333 -12.74 -3.51 -23.93
C PRO A 333 -13.43 -4.11 -25.16
N ARG A 334 -14.02 -5.32 -25.07
CA ARG A 334 -14.73 -5.94 -26.20
C ARG A 334 -16.12 -5.35 -26.40
N SER A 335 -16.83 -5.08 -25.30
CA SER A 335 -18.15 -4.46 -25.34
C SER A 335 -18.12 -2.94 -25.19
N GLY A 336 -16.99 -2.37 -24.74
CA GLY A 336 -16.86 -0.95 -24.44
C GLY A 336 -17.66 -0.51 -23.21
N ARG A 337 -17.99 -1.46 -22.31
CA ARG A 337 -18.86 -1.23 -21.16
C ARG A 337 -18.14 -1.56 -19.87
N LEU A 338 -18.58 -0.91 -18.80
CA LEU A 338 -18.19 -1.29 -17.44
C LEU A 338 -19.01 -2.52 -17.03
N VAL A 339 -18.32 -3.54 -16.54
CA VAL A 339 -18.86 -4.82 -16.13
C VAL A 339 -18.58 -5.06 -14.65
N PRO A 340 -19.64 -5.12 -13.83
CA PRO A 340 -20.98 -4.60 -14.11
C PRO A 340 -21.04 -3.05 -14.25
N PRO A 341 -22.16 -2.49 -14.75
CA PRO A 341 -22.34 -1.05 -14.91
C PRO A 341 -22.07 -0.29 -13.59
N LEU A 342 -21.44 0.89 -13.67
CA LEU A 342 -21.12 1.72 -12.48
C LEU A 342 -22.35 2.15 -11.67
N GLN A 343 -23.52 2.15 -12.30
CA GLN A 343 -24.76 2.57 -11.70
C GLN A 343 -25.91 1.78 -12.33
N ASP A 344 -26.72 1.14 -11.51
CA ASP A 344 -28.07 0.73 -11.90
C ASP A 344 -29.02 1.81 -11.38
N LEU A 345 -29.61 2.57 -12.30
CA LEU A 345 -30.46 3.73 -12.02
C LEU A 345 -31.83 3.34 -11.45
N THR A 346 -32.12 2.04 -11.31
CA THR A 346 -33.37 1.53 -10.71
C THR A 346 -33.30 1.34 -9.20
N LEU A 347 -32.13 1.55 -8.59
CA LEU A 347 -31.88 1.30 -7.17
C LEU A 347 -32.29 2.48 -6.29
N GLY A 348 -32.96 2.19 -5.17
CA GLY A 348 -33.30 3.18 -4.16
C GLY A 348 -32.16 3.43 -3.15
N PRO A 349 -32.29 4.44 -2.26
CA PRO A 349 -31.35 4.67 -1.17
C PRO A 349 -31.23 3.41 -0.28
N GLY A 350 -30.02 2.86 -0.15
CA GLY A 350 -29.74 1.63 0.60
C GLY A 350 -29.74 0.35 -0.25
N ASP A 351 -30.25 0.42 -1.48
CA ASP A 351 -30.08 -0.64 -2.48
C ASP A 351 -28.66 -0.54 -3.05
N SER A 352 -27.97 -1.67 -3.07
CA SER A 352 -26.51 -1.65 -3.23
C SER A 352 -26.02 -2.01 -4.62
N GLY A 353 -26.94 -2.25 -5.58
CA GLY A 353 -26.60 -2.42 -7.00
C GLY A 353 -25.49 -3.38 -7.29
N ARG A 354 -25.32 -4.37 -6.42
CA ARG A 354 -23.99 -4.93 -6.15
C ARG A 354 -23.44 -5.58 -7.40
N PHE A 355 -22.15 -5.35 -7.64
CA PHE A 355 -21.43 -6.00 -8.71
C PHE A 355 -21.47 -7.53 -8.51
N LEU A 356 -21.33 -8.33 -9.57
CA LEU A 356 -21.32 -9.80 -9.43
C LEU A 356 -20.06 -10.20 -8.64
N GLY A 357 -20.25 -10.59 -7.38
CA GLY A 357 -19.20 -11.20 -6.57
C GLY A 357 -18.63 -12.43 -7.27
N ASP A 358 -17.34 -12.67 -7.07
CA ASP A 358 -16.60 -13.79 -7.66
C ASP A 358 -16.53 -13.83 -9.20
N PHE A 359 -16.92 -12.76 -9.89
CA PHE A 359 -16.71 -12.62 -11.34
C PHE A 359 -15.23 -12.40 -11.68
N PRO A 360 -14.68 -13.00 -12.75
CA PRO A 360 -13.28 -12.84 -13.12
C PRO A 360 -12.98 -11.42 -13.61
N LEU A 361 -11.99 -10.76 -12.99
CA LEU A 361 -11.60 -9.38 -13.34
C LEU A 361 -10.64 -9.34 -14.55
N VAL A 362 -9.71 -10.28 -14.66
CA VAL A 362 -8.80 -10.38 -15.81
C VAL A 362 -8.66 -11.83 -16.23
N GLU A 363 -9.18 -12.16 -17.40
CA GLU A 363 -9.14 -13.53 -17.92
C GLU A 363 -7.76 -13.88 -18.47
N TRP A 364 -7.20 -14.98 -17.96
CA TRP A 364 -5.98 -15.59 -18.51
C TRP A 364 -6.36 -16.64 -19.54
N ARG A 365 -5.65 -16.65 -20.68
CA ARG A 365 -5.79 -17.74 -21.65
C ARG A 365 -4.82 -18.85 -21.26
N TRP A 366 -5.32 -20.07 -21.14
CA TRP A 366 -4.52 -21.25 -20.77
C TRP A 366 -3.26 -21.43 -21.62
N ARG A 367 -3.28 -21.05 -22.90
CA ARG A 367 -2.15 -21.21 -23.83
C ARG A 367 -0.96 -20.27 -23.56
N ASP A 368 -1.14 -19.23 -22.77
CA ASP A 368 -0.10 -18.23 -22.49
C ASP A 368 0.82 -18.65 -21.33
N GLY A 369 0.51 -19.78 -20.68
CA GLY A 369 1.25 -20.29 -19.52
C GLY A 369 2.47 -21.16 -19.82
N LEU A 370 2.75 -21.50 -21.09
CA LEU A 370 3.86 -22.39 -21.45
C LEU A 370 5.18 -21.63 -21.57
N LEU A 371 6.15 -22.01 -20.73
CA LEU A 371 7.43 -21.32 -20.55
C LEU A 371 8.60 -22.30 -20.75
N PRO A 372 9.08 -22.50 -22.01
CA PRO A 372 10.22 -23.35 -22.29
C PRO A 372 11.55 -22.73 -21.82
N ARG A 373 12.49 -23.60 -21.47
CA ARG A 373 13.88 -23.26 -21.12
C ARG A 373 14.81 -24.29 -21.74
N LEU A 374 15.78 -23.85 -22.51
CA LEU A 374 16.74 -24.69 -23.21
C LEU A 374 18.15 -24.20 -22.90
N GLY A 375 19.08 -25.12 -22.72
CA GLY A 375 20.48 -24.82 -22.48
C GLY A 375 21.40 -25.86 -23.08
N ILE A 376 22.59 -25.41 -23.45
CA ILE A 376 23.68 -26.27 -23.93
C ILE A 376 24.98 -25.80 -23.29
N ALA A 377 25.77 -26.75 -22.83
CA ALA A 377 27.13 -26.53 -22.36
C ALA A 377 28.10 -27.46 -23.10
N TYR A 378 29.15 -26.87 -23.65
CA TYR A 378 30.19 -27.54 -24.41
C TYR A 378 31.55 -27.33 -23.77
N ARG A 379 32.21 -28.42 -23.37
CA ARG A 379 33.62 -28.40 -22.94
C ARG A 379 34.52 -28.33 -24.18
N ALA A 380 34.88 -27.11 -24.57
CA ALA A 380 35.77 -26.83 -25.69
C ALA A 380 37.22 -27.29 -25.40
N ARG A 381 37.70 -27.12 -24.16
CA ARG A 381 39.00 -27.60 -23.66
C ARG A 381 38.85 -28.04 -22.20
N GLU A 382 39.86 -28.68 -21.61
CA GLU A 382 39.80 -29.15 -20.21
C GLU A 382 39.44 -28.04 -19.22
N ASN A 383 39.91 -26.82 -19.45
CA ASN A 383 39.69 -25.64 -18.63
C ASN A 383 38.70 -24.62 -19.24
N THR A 384 38.05 -24.94 -20.36
CA THR A 384 37.19 -24.00 -21.10
C THR A 384 35.83 -24.62 -21.41
N VAL A 385 34.76 -23.99 -20.93
CA VAL A 385 33.37 -24.39 -21.19
C VAL A 385 32.61 -23.22 -21.83
N VAL A 386 32.02 -23.46 -22.99
CA VAL A 386 31.11 -22.53 -23.67
C VAL A 386 29.67 -22.90 -23.29
N ARG A 387 28.85 -21.92 -22.93
CA ARG A 387 27.44 -22.13 -22.56
C ARG A 387 26.55 -21.20 -23.36
N ALA A 388 25.40 -21.69 -23.78
CA ALA A 388 24.32 -20.90 -24.35
C ALA A 388 22.99 -21.36 -23.77
N SER A 389 22.04 -20.45 -23.60
CA SER A 389 20.72 -20.76 -23.07
C SER A 389 19.66 -19.81 -23.59
N TYR A 390 18.43 -20.31 -23.65
CA TYR A 390 17.21 -19.57 -23.98
C TYR A 390 16.14 -19.87 -22.94
N GLY A 391 15.32 -18.89 -22.58
CA GLY A 391 14.20 -19.10 -21.67
C GLY A 391 13.10 -18.07 -21.82
N MET A 392 11.85 -18.51 -21.67
CA MET A 392 10.66 -17.67 -21.59
C MET A 392 10.20 -17.54 -20.14
N TYR A 393 9.64 -16.37 -19.80
CA TYR A 393 9.19 -16.03 -18.46
C TYR A 393 7.92 -15.16 -18.54
N SER A 394 7.05 -15.27 -17.55
CA SER A 394 5.82 -14.48 -17.43
C SER A 394 5.77 -13.76 -16.10
N ASN A 395 5.36 -12.49 -16.14
CA ASN A 395 5.10 -11.71 -14.94
C ASN A 395 3.67 -11.95 -14.44
N GLU A 396 3.49 -11.91 -13.13
CA GLU A 396 2.17 -11.84 -12.51
C GLU A 396 1.64 -10.41 -12.66
N LEU A 397 0.33 -10.26 -12.85
CA LEU A 397 -0.29 -8.93 -12.82
C LEU A 397 0.00 -8.27 -11.47
N ASP A 398 0.41 -7.00 -11.50
CA ASP A 398 0.58 -6.25 -10.27
C ASP A 398 -0.77 -6.20 -9.53
N LEU A 399 -0.75 -6.60 -8.27
CA LEU A 399 -1.91 -6.57 -7.40
C LEU A 399 -2.50 -5.16 -7.31
N ASN A 400 -1.68 -4.10 -7.41
CA ASN A 400 -2.16 -2.72 -7.41
C ASN A 400 -3.17 -2.47 -8.55
N MET A 401 -2.94 -3.05 -9.74
CA MET A 401 -3.87 -2.93 -10.87
C MET A 401 -5.23 -3.54 -10.56
N VAL A 402 -5.24 -4.64 -9.81
CA VAL A 402 -6.46 -5.34 -9.37
C VAL A 402 -7.14 -4.56 -8.24
N GLN A 403 -6.34 -4.00 -7.33
CA GLN A 403 -6.77 -3.16 -6.23
C GLN A 403 -7.47 -1.90 -6.72
N ASP A 404 -6.94 -1.22 -7.73
CA ASP A 404 -7.50 0.04 -8.23
C ASP A 404 -8.90 -0.11 -8.84
N LEU A 405 -9.29 -1.31 -9.27
CA LEU A 405 -10.68 -1.62 -9.68
C LEU A 405 -11.69 -1.47 -8.52
N GLY A 406 -11.20 -1.51 -7.27
CA GLY A 406 -11.96 -1.28 -6.04
C GLY A 406 -12.02 0.16 -5.55
N ARG A 407 -11.42 1.14 -6.27
CA ARG A 407 -11.54 2.57 -5.96
C ARG A 407 -12.85 3.20 -6.39
N ASN A 408 -13.75 2.42 -6.99
CA ASN A 408 -15.08 2.89 -7.32
C ASN A 408 -15.85 3.15 -6.02
N PRO A 409 -16.36 4.37 -5.79
CA PRO A 409 -17.09 4.69 -4.58
C PRO A 409 -18.32 3.78 -4.49
N ARG A 410 -18.52 3.17 -3.32
CA ARG A 410 -19.72 2.37 -3.08
C ARG A 410 -20.91 3.31 -2.84
N PRO A 411 -22.15 2.87 -3.12
CA PRO A 411 -23.33 3.56 -2.64
C PRO A 411 -23.23 3.82 -1.13
N GLY A 412 -23.34 5.09 -0.71
CA GLY A 412 -23.22 5.50 0.69
C GLY A 412 -21.79 5.65 1.23
N ALA A 413 -20.74 5.49 0.41
CA ALA A 413 -19.38 5.91 0.79
C ALA A 413 -19.27 7.44 0.64
N GLU A 414 -19.18 8.15 1.77
CA GLU A 414 -19.32 9.61 1.93
C GLU A 414 -18.15 10.45 1.39
N ARG A 415 -17.43 10.00 0.35
CA ARG A 415 -16.36 10.81 -0.24
C ARG A 415 -16.94 11.79 -1.27
N ALA A 416 -17.23 13.00 -0.82
CA ALA A 416 -17.64 14.11 -1.67
C ALA A 416 -16.51 15.13 -1.82
N ILE A 417 -16.38 15.70 -3.03
CA ILE A 417 -15.46 16.80 -3.31
C ILE A 417 -16.31 18.04 -3.59
N PHE A 418 -16.07 19.09 -2.83
CA PHE A 418 -16.74 20.37 -3.00
C PHE A 418 -15.73 21.37 -3.53
N GLN A 419 -16.13 22.08 -4.58
CA GLN A 419 -15.28 23.07 -5.24
C GLN A 419 -15.96 24.42 -5.13
N ALA A 420 -15.23 25.39 -4.60
CA ALA A 420 -15.67 26.76 -4.63
C ALA A 420 -15.54 27.35 -6.03
N ARG A 421 -16.34 28.36 -6.33
CA ARG A 421 -16.33 29.05 -7.63
C ARG A 421 -15.02 29.80 -7.93
N LEU A 422 -14.73 30.01 -9.22
CA LEU A 422 -13.49 30.67 -9.70
C LEU A 422 -13.35 32.12 -9.28
N ASP A 423 -14.48 32.81 -9.19
CA ASP A 423 -14.61 34.25 -9.14
C ASP A 423 -14.91 34.79 -7.73
N TYR A 424 -15.48 33.96 -6.84
CA TYR A 424 -15.77 34.35 -5.46
C TYR A 424 -15.91 33.13 -4.53
N PRO A 425 -15.67 33.28 -3.22
CA PRO A 425 -15.75 32.17 -2.28
C PRO A 425 -17.20 31.72 -2.07
N THR A 426 -17.48 30.44 -2.33
CA THR A 426 -18.77 29.79 -2.05
C THR A 426 -18.67 28.69 -0.99
N LEU A 427 -17.46 28.36 -0.55
CA LEU A 427 -17.21 27.45 0.56
C LEU A 427 -16.61 28.25 1.70
N LEU A 428 -17.05 27.94 2.92
CA LEU A 428 -16.54 28.52 4.15
C LEU A 428 -15.91 27.42 4.98
N LEU A 429 -14.83 27.70 5.70
CA LEU A 429 -14.19 26.73 6.56
C LEU A 429 -15.12 26.21 7.67
N SER A 430 -16.04 27.05 8.15
CA SER A 430 -17.09 26.69 9.11
C SER A 430 -18.22 25.84 8.54
N THR A 431 -18.45 25.89 7.21
CA THR A 431 -19.47 25.10 6.50
C THR A 431 -18.87 24.61 5.17
N PRO A 432 -17.94 23.65 5.24
CA PRO A 432 -17.04 23.34 4.13
C PRO A 432 -17.55 22.29 3.16
N PHE A 433 -18.70 21.66 3.44
CA PHE A 433 -19.28 20.57 2.68
C PHE A 433 -20.72 20.92 2.29
#